data_AF-A0A1M5TR09-F1
#
_entry.id   AF-A0A1M5TR09-F1
#
_cell.length_a   1.000
_cell.length_b   1.000
_cell.length_c   1.000
_cell.angle_alpha   90.00
_cell.angle_beta   90.00
_cell.angle_gamma   90.00
#
_symmetry.space_group_name_H-M   'P 1'
#
loop_
_entity.id
_entity.type
_entity.pdbx_description
1 polymer ?
#
loop_
_entity_poly.entity_id
_entity_poly.type
_entity_poly.pdbx_seq_one_letter_code
_entity_poly.pdbx_strand_id
1 'polypeptide(L)'
;MKAKKGDWVRIYNIVLKAEERGANLPEETKKVPLEMWDKGFLVDDAATLGNKVEVETIIGRHITGELVEVNPSFEINYGRCITETLYIGKKLREMLGD
;
A
#
# COMPACT_ATOMS: atom_id res chain seq x y z
N MET A 1 -3.24 11.95 11.79
CA MET A 1 -2.28 12.50 10.82
C MET A 1 -2.98 12.68 9.48
N LYS A 2 -2.69 13.76 8.73
CA LYS A 2 -3.28 14.01 7.40
C LYS A 2 -2.21 13.82 6.33
N ALA A 3 -2.42 12.87 5.43
CA ALA A 3 -1.60 12.65 4.25
C ALA A 3 -1.99 13.64 3.14
N LYS A 4 -1.05 13.97 2.27
CA LYS A 4 -1.24 14.81 1.08
C LYS A 4 -0.82 14.04 -0.16
N LYS A 5 -1.31 14.47 -1.32
CA LYS A 5 -0.92 13.92 -2.62
C LYS A 5 0.60 13.77 -2.75
N GLY A 6 1.04 12.59 -3.20
CA GLY A 6 2.46 12.26 -3.34
C GLY A 6 3.15 11.78 -2.06
N ASP A 7 2.49 11.80 -0.90
CA ASP A 7 3.02 11.15 0.30
C ASP A 7 3.09 9.63 0.09
N TRP A 8 4.16 9.02 0.59
CA TRP A 8 4.28 7.57 0.61
C TRP A 8 3.44 7.01 1.75
N VAL A 9 2.44 6.19 1.45
CA VAL A 9 1.47 5.71 2.44
C VAL A 9 1.34 4.19 2.39
N ARG A 10 0.78 3.61 3.45
CA ARG A 10 0.35 2.20 3.49
C ARG A 10 -1.17 2.13 3.46
N ILE A 11 -1.70 1.29 2.59
CA ILE A 11 -3.11 0.93 2.55
C ILE A 11 -3.33 -0.50 3.04
N TYR A 12 -4.53 -0.77 3.56
CA TYR A 12 -5.02 -2.08 3.95
C TYR A 12 -6.29 -2.45 3.18
N ASN A 13 -6.43 -3.73 2.83
CA ASN A 13 -7.64 -4.32 2.28
C ASN A 13 -7.85 -5.75 2.76
N ILE A 14 -9.12 -6.14 2.83
CA ILE A 14 -9.54 -7.54 2.74
C ILE A 14 -9.77 -7.84 1.26
N VAL A 15 -8.91 -8.67 0.67
CA VAL A 15 -8.98 -9.05 -0.75
C VAL A 15 -10.00 -10.15 -0.98
N LEU A 16 -10.07 -11.10 -0.05
CA LEU A 16 -11.09 -12.15 -0.01
C LEU A 16 -11.56 -12.31 1.43
N LYS A 17 -12.87 -12.29 1.64
CA LYS A 17 -13.45 -12.68 2.93
C LYS A 17 -13.28 -14.18 3.14
N ALA A 18 -13.49 -14.65 4.38
CA ALA A 18 -13.35 -16.06 4.72
C ALA A 18 -14.24 -16.97 3.84
N GLU A 19 -15.46 -16.52 3.55
CA GLU A 19 -16.42 -17.21 2.69
C GLU A 19 -16.03 -17.25 1.19
N GLU A 20 -15.10 -16.40 0.76
CA GLU A 20 -14.60 -16.32 -0.62
C GLU A 20 -13.29 -17.12 -0.80
N ARG A 21 -12.81 -17.79 0.26
CA ARG A 21 -11.57 -18.59 0.23
C ARG A 21 -11.77 -19.92 -0.48
N GLY A 22 -10.74 -20.38 -1.18
CA GLY A 22 -10.78 -21.61 -1.97
C GLY A 22 -11.09 -22.86 -1.14
N ALA A 23 -11.92 -23.74 -1.68
CA ALA A 23 -12.34 -25.00 -1.04
C ALA A 23 -11.18 -25.99 -0.79
N ASN A 24 -10.06 -25.82 -1.48
CA ASN A 24 -8.87 -26.66 -1.38
C ASN A 24 -7.87 -26.22 -0.28
N LEU A 25 -8.16 -25.14 0.44
CA LEU A 25 -7.29 -24.68 1.54
C LEU A 25 -7.47 -25.53 2.82
N PRO A 26 -6.46 -25.59 3.71
CA PRO A 26 -6.64 -26.13 5.05
C PRO A 26 -7.78 -25.41 5.81
N GLU A 27 -8.50 -26.14 6.66
CA GLU A 27 -9.69 -25.60 7.36
C GLU A 27 -9.41 -24.32 8.16
N GLU A 28 -8.27 -24.26 8.86
CA GLU A 28 -7.91 -23.06 9.62
C GLU A 28 -7.64 -21.84 8.72
N THR A 29 -7.08 -22.06 7.53
CA THR A 29 -6.83 -20.98 6.56
C THR A 29 -8.10 -20.48 5.88
N LYS A 30 -9.15 -21.33 5.78
CA LYS A 30 -10.46 -20.92 5.23
C LYS A 30 -11.23 -20.02 6.19
N LYS A 31 -11.03 -20.19 7.50
CA LYS A 31 -11.77 -19.46 8.55
C LYS A 31 -11.36 -17.98 8.67
N VAL A 32 -10.31 -17.56 7.98
CA VAL A 32 -9.76 -16.20 8.07
C VAL A 32 -9.70 -15.53 6.69
N PRO A 33 -9.85 -14.19 6.62
CA PRO A 33 -9.76 -13.46 5.36
C PRO A 33 -8.36 -13.51 4.75
N LEU A 34 -8.28 -13.24 3.45
CA LEU A 34 -7.05 -12.84 2.79
C LEU A 34 -6.88 -11.34 2.91
N GLU A 35 -5.92 -10.93 3.72
CA GLU A 35 -5.60 -9.53 3.97
C GLU A 35 -4.41 -9.08 3.12
N MET A 36 -4.42 -7.83 2.71
CA MET A 36 -3.35 -7.21 1.94
C MET A 36 -3.00 -5.86 2.55
N TRP A 37 -1.71 -5.67 2.76
CA TRP A 37 -1.12 -4.35 2.94
C TRP A 37 -0.27 -4.05 1.72
N ASP A 38 -0.48 -2.88 1.15
CA ASP A 38 0.35 -2.39 0.05
C ASP A 38 0.77 -0.95 0.32
N LYS A 39 1.75 -0.46 -0.43
CA LYS A 39 2.28 0.89 -0.31
C LYS A 39 2.32 1.58 -1.67
N GLY A 40 2.05 2.87 -1.64
CA GLY A 40 2.07 3.69 -2.84
C GLY A 40 2.10 5.17 -2.50
N PHE A 41 2.26 5.99 -3.52
CA PHE A 41 2.10 7.44 -3.46
C PHE A 41 0.61 7.77 -3.47
N LEU A 42 0.15 8.58 -2.51
CA LEU A 42 -1.25 9.00 -2.45
C LEU A 42 -1.64 9.78 -3.72
N VAL A 43 -2.72 9.38 -4.37
CA VAL A 43 -3.25 10.05 -5.58
C VAL A 43 -4.21 11.19 -5.20
N ASP A 44 -4.97 11.00 -4.13
CA ASP A 44 -5.92 11.97 -3.58
C ASP A 44 -5.21 13.24 -3.09
N ASP A 45 -5.88 14.39 -3.16
CA ASP A 45 -5.31 15.67 -2.72
C ASP A 45 -4.89 15.64 -1.23
N ALA A 46 -5.74 15.05 -0.38
CA ALA A 46 -5.41 14.76 1.00
C ALA A 46 -6.36 13.73 1.62
N ALA A 47 -5.87 12.98 2.61
CA ALA A 47 -6.66 11.98 3.33
C ALA A 47 -6.25 11.89 4.80
N THR A 48 -7.15 11.34 5.63
CA THR A 48 -6.88 11.01 7.03
C THR A 48 -6.88 9.49 7.22
N LEU A 49 -6.19 9.01 8.27
CA LEU A 49 -6.18 7.58 8.59
C LEU A 49 -7.61 7.03 8.70
N GLY A 50 -7.84 5.84 8.16
CA GLY A 50 -9.16 5.21 8.06
C GLY A 50 -9.98 5.62 6.83
N ASN A 51 -9.55 6.61 6.04
CA ASN A 51 -10.21 6.91 4.77
C ASN A 51 -9.85 5.89 3.70
N LYS A 52 -10.81 5.57 2.82
CA LYS A 52 -10.53 4.83 1.59
C LYS A 52 -9.89 5.79 0.59
N VAL A 53 -8.72 5.41 0.08
CA VAL A 53 -7.89 6.24 -0.80
C VAL A 53 -7.41 5.44 -2.00
N GLU A 54 -6.96 6.11 -3.05
CA GLU A 54 -6.20 5.53 -4.15
C GLU A 54 -4.70 5.84 -4.02
N VAL A 55 -3.86 4.85 -4.31
CA VAL A 55 -2.41 5.00 -4.35
C VAL A 55 -1.84 4.49 -5.67
N GLU A 56 -0.79 5.16 -6.14
CA GLU A 56 0.07 4.66 -7.20
C GLU A 56 1.27 3.91 -6.59
N THR A 57 1.36 2.61 -6.83
CA THR A 57 2.49 1.79 -6.36
C THR A 57 3.81 2.22 -7.01
N ILE A 58 4.94 1.77 -6.45
CA ILE A 58 6.28 2.08 -6.98
C ILE A 58 6.49 1.65 -8.44
N ILE A 59 5.68 0.72 -8.94
CA ILE A 59 5.70 0.21 -10.33
C ILE A 59 4.54 0.74 -11.19
N GLY A 60 3.83 1.78 -10.76
CA GLY A 60 2.82 2.48 -11.57
C GLY A 60 1.40 1.88 -11.53
N ARG A 61 1.16 0.81 -10.77
CA ARG A 61 -0.21 0.28 -10.58
C ARG A 61 -1.03 1.20 -9.68
N HIS A 62 -2.30 1.40 -10.01
CA HIS A 62 -3.26 2.12 -9.17
C HIS A 62 -4.08 1.11 -8.36
N ILE A 63 -4.12 1.30 -7.03
CA ILE A 63 -4.78 0.39 -6.10
C ILE A 63 -5.49 1.22 -5.03
N THR A 64 -6.73 0.84 -4.70
CA THR A 64 -7.50 1.49 -3.62
C THR A 64 -7.41 0.71 -2.32
N GLY A 65 -7.42 1.37 -1.18
CA GLY A 65 -7.58 0.70 0.12
C GLY A 65 -7.74 1.69 1.27
N GLU A 66 -7.86 1.18 2.49
CA GLU A 66 -7.94 2.03 3.68
C GLU A 66 -6.55 2.56 4.06
N LEU A 67 -6.42 3.89 4.20
CA LEU A 67 -5.17 4.53 4.63
C LEU A 67 -4.88 4.20 6.10
N VAL A 68 -3.84 3.41 6.36
CA VAL A 68 -3.50 2.97 7.72
C VAL A 68 -2.22 3.60 8.27
N GLU A 69 -1.33 4.09 7.40
CA GLU A 69 -0.05 4.66 7.83
C GLU A 69 0.49 5.67 6.80
N VAL A 70 1.19 6.71 7.28
CA VAL A 70 1.89 7.71 6.44
C VAL A 70 3.38 7.60 6.69
N ASN A 71 4.18 7.55 5.63
CA ASN A 71 5.62 7.30 5.64
C ASN A 71 6.01 6.08 6.47
N PRO A 72 5.45 4.90 6.16
CA PRO A 72 5.63 3.68 6.93
C PRO A 72 7.10 3.30 7.10
N SER A 73 7.50 2.94 8.31
CA SER A 73 8.85 2.44 8.60
C SER A 73 8.81 1.16 9.44
N PHE A 74 9.83 0.32 9.31
CA PHE A 74 9.93 -0.89 10.13
C PHE A 74 10.61 -0.55 11.45
N GLU A 75 9.87 -0.65 12.56
CA GLU A 75 10.34 -0.16 13.87
C GLU A 75 11.58 -0.89 14.40
N ILE A 76 11.83 -2.14 13.96
CA ILE A 76 12.80 -3.00 14.65
C ILE A 76 14.25 -2.90 14.12
N ASN A 77 14.56 -2.51 12.88
CA ASN A 77 15.99 -2.42 12.47
C ASN A 77 16.35 -1.78 11.10
N TYR A 78 15.47 -1.05 10.41
CA TYR A 78 15.84 -0.49 9.08
C TYR A 78 15.84 1.03 8.99
N GLY A 79 15.71 1.72 10.13
CA GLY A 79 15.66 3.17 10.18
C GLY A 79 14.36 3.75 9.61
N ARG A 80 14.33 5.07 9.46
CA ARG A 80 13.17 5.79 8.93
C ARG A 80 13.07 5.63 7.42
N CYS A 81 11.86 5.70 6.89
CA CYS A 81 11.64 5.74 5.44
C CYS A 81 12.27 7.02 4.85
N ILE A 82 13.21 6.86 3.91
CA ILE A 82 13.81 7.98 3.18
C ILE A 82 13.03 8.16 1.87
N THR A 83 12.01 9.00 1.89
CA THR A 83 11.05 9.19 0.78
C THR A 83 11.70 9.58 -0.55
N GLU A 84 12.80 10.32 -0.51
CA GLU A 84 13.55 10.79 -1.66
C GLU A 84 14.10 9.62 -2.50
N THR A 85 14.45 8.52 -1.83
CA THR A 85 14.99 7.32 -2.51
C THR A 85 13.93 6.60 -3.34
N LEU A 86 12.65 6.71 -2.96
CA LEU A 86 11.55 6.06 -3.67
C LEU A 86 11.37 6.62 -5.09
N TYR A 87 11.69 7.90 -5.30
CA TYR A 87 11.56 8.53 -6.61
C TYR A 87 12.69 8.14 -7.59
N ILE A 88 13.84 7.66 -7.10
CA ILE A 88 15.01 7.39 -7.94
C ILE A 88 14.70 6.29 -8.96
N GLY A 89 14.13 5.17 -8.51
CA GLY A 89 13.81 4.04 -9.39
C GLY A 89 12.73 4.38 -10.43
N LYS A 90 11.69 5.12 -10.01
CA LYS A 90 10.61 5.56 -10.90
C LYS A 90 11.13 6.49 -12.00
N LYS A 91 11.90 7.51 -11.63
CA LYS A 91 12.51 8.45 -12.58
C LYS A 91 13.47 7.76 -13.55
N LEU A 92 14.27 6.80 -13.08
CA LEU A 92 15.16 6.05 -13.96
C LEU A 92 14.39 5.28 -15.03
N ARG A 93 13.29 4.60 -14.68
CA ARG A 93 12.45 3.90 -15.67
C ARG A 93 11.86 4.85 -16.70
N GLU A 94 11.36 6.01 -16.26
CA GLU A 94 10.88 7.07 -17.16
C GLU A 94 11.98 7.54 -18.14
N MET A 95 13.22 7.67 -17.68
CA MET A 95 14.37 8.03 -18.53
C MET A 95 14.77 6.93 -19.52
N LEU A 96 14.55 5.67 -19.17
CA LEU A 96 14.83 4.51 -20.02
C LEU A 96 13.74 4.26 -21.07
N GLY A 97 12.56 4.90 -20.92
CA GLY A 97 11.42 4.73 -21.83
C GLY A 97 10.61 3.47 -21.58
N ASP A 98 10.71 2.90 -20.37
CA ASP A 98 9.93 1.75 -19.88
C ASP A 98 8.56 2.18 -19.31
#